data_AF-A0A2V8HQT8-F1
#
_entry.id   AF-A0A2V8HQT8-F1
#
_cell.length_a   1.000
_cell.length_b   1.000
_cell.length_c   1.000
_cell.angle_alpha   90.00
_cell.angle_beta   90.00
_cell.angle_gamma   90.00
#
_symmetry.space_group_name_H-M   'P 1'
#
loop_
_entity.id
_entity.type
_entity.pdbx_description
1 polymer ?
#
loop_
_entity_poly.entity_id
_entity_poly.type
_entity_poly.pdbx_seq_one_letter_code
_entity_poly.pdbx_strand_id
1 'polypeptide(L)'
;MFVLLLIFRALLALCFGAHASERLATLLQLVTIAGLAEVFFFINGVIPALVDRLAAGDRSALLIPSMPFAALYAWLVGLHYPSLGFGALAAPLALVASIAIVIPIYLWPARLFARRALEAQPHQHAGVISTVARVAAVALPSSPAVRSVTTFTVTTMLRSRRHRLIVTAYLGLALAITTLSVIVAGGLRGTLAFNQPAISLLALPLVTMFFATLGLRAAFAVPSDLDANWVFRLSQPRLASVLDATVISLLLLSIVPVSTLAALGALALDWTPHDAATMATLDLLCGLALAEWALRDCRAVPFTCTRSGDAESLKSRWLGHIVPLILFAFVNAAIQRSVLRSNRAAAWYLGIVLTAWVVQRLRRQFAARNVSLQFDASPPDAMATLDLSEAIS
;
A
#
# COMPACT_ATOMS: atom_id res chain seq x y z
N MET A 1 -20.84 -4.55 -10.31
CA MET A 1 -19.91 -5.01 -9.25
C MET A 1 -19.57 -3.89 -8.26
N PHE A 2 -19.01 -2.76 -8.70
CA PHE A 2 -18.69 -1.62 -7.82
C PHE A 2 -19.87 -1.14 -6.95
N VAL A 3 -21.06 -1.00 -7.56
CA VAL A 3 -22.27 -0.56 -6.85
C VAL A 3 -22.74 -1.59 -5.80
N LEU A 4 -22.65 -2.88 -6.11
CA LEU A 4 -23.00 -3.96 -5.19
C LEU A 4 -22.02 -4.05 -4.00
N LEU A 5 -20.72 -3.81 -4.26
CA LEU A 5 -19.71 -3.67 -3.20
C LEU A 5 -19.97 -2.45 -2.31
N LEU A 6 -20.44 -1.33 -2.87
CA LEU A 6 -20.85 -0.15 -2.11
C LEU A 6 -22.10 -0.40 -1.25
N ILE A 7 -23.08 -1.14 -1.77
CA ILE A 7 -24.29 -1.54 -1.03
C ILE A 7 -23.90 -2.46 0.14
N PHE A 8 -23.06 -3.46 -0.10
CA PHE A 8 -22.55 -4.37 0.92
C PHE A 8 -21.73 -3.63 1.99
N ARG A 9 -20.89 -2.67 1.56
CA ARG A 9 -20.15 -1.77 2.46
C ARG A 9 -21.05 -1.02 3.41
N ALA A 10 -22.11 -0.44 2.88
CA ALA A 10 -22.98 0.41 3.65
C ALA A 10 -23.91 -0.42 4.57
N LEU A 11 -24.37 -1.59 4.12
CA LEU A 11 -25.08 -2.57 4.96
C LEU A 11 -24.23 -3.04 6.15
N LEU A 12 -22.96 -3.39 5.92
CA LEU A 12 -22.04 -3.78 6.98
C LEU A 12 -21.77 -2.63 7.97
N ALA A 13 -21.67 -1.39 7.47
CA ALA A 13 -21.49 -0.22 8.32
C ALA A 13 -22.72 0.10 9.18
N LEU A 14 -23.91 -0.32 8.73
CA LEU A 14 -25.19 -0.18 9.45
C LEU A 14 -25.37 -1.26 10.53
N CYS A 15 -24.96 -2.50 10.28
CA CYS A 15 -25.16 -3.61 11.22
C CYS A 15 -24.15 -3.67 12.38
N PHE A 16 -22.94 -3.11 12.21
CA PHE A 16 -21.86 -3.24 13.20
C PHE A 16 -21.58 -1.94 13.97
N GLY A 17 -21.26 -2.06 15.28
CA GLY A 17 -20.89 -0.94 16.15
C GLY A 17 -19.67 -0.15 15.64
N ALA A 18 -19.48 1.08 16.13
CA ALA A 18 -18.49 2.05 15.60
C ALA A 18 -17.08 1.45 15.40
N HIS A 19 -16.61 0.65 16.36
CA HIS A 19 -15.29 -0.01 16.31
C HIS A 19 -15.20 -1.15 15.28
N ALA A 20 -16.25 -1.95 15.16
CA ALA A 20 -16.31 -3.04 14.18
C ALA A 20 -16.48 -2.47 12.77
N SER A 21 -17.29 -1.43 12.62
CA SER A 21 -17.50 -0.67 11.38
C SER A 21 -16.20 -0.09 10.84
N GLU A 22 -15.30 0.39 11.71
CA GLU A 22 -13.99 0.91 11.29
C GLU A 22 -13.02 -0.16 10.80
N ARG A 23 -12.93 -1.29 11.51
CA ARG A 23 -12.10 -2.43 11.07
C ARG A 23 -12.63 -3.00 9.76
N LEU A 24 -13.96 -3.13 9.65
CA LEU A 24 -14.64 -3.53 8.43
C LEU A 24 -14.43 -2.53 7.29
N ALA A 25 -14.45 -1.22 7.55
CA ALA A 25 -14.22 -0.21 6.52
C ALA A 25 -12.80 -0.31 5.94
N THR A 26 -11.78 -0.54 6.79
CA THR A 26 -10.40 -0.77 6.31
C THR A 26 -10.24 -2.07 5.54
N LEU A 27 -10.84 -3.18 6.04
CA LEU A 27 -10.82 -4.46 5.33
C LEU A 27 -11.54 -4.37 3.99
N LEU A 28 -12.68 -3.68 3.96
CA LEU A 28 -13.48 -3.57 2.77
C LEU A 28 -12.85 -2.61 1.75
N GLN A 29 -12.16 -1.55 2.19
CA GLN A 29 -11.34 -0.74 1.29
C GLN A 29 -10.20 -1.57 0.69
N LEU A 30 -9.51 -2.37 1.50
CA LEU A 30 -8.46 -3.29 1.03
C LEU A 30 -9.02 -4.23 -0.05
N VAL A 31 -10.13 -4.90 0.24
CA VAL A 31 -10.80 -5.83 -0.69
C VAL A 31 -11.31 -5.13 -1.94
N THR A 32 -11.84 -3.90 -1.82
CA THR A 32 -12.36 -3.16 -2.98
C THR A 32 -11.23 -2.74 -3.92
N ILE A 33 -10.13 -2.24 -3.37
CA ILE A 33 -8.97 -1.82 -4.16
C ILE A 33 -8.30 -3.04 -4.80
N ALA A 34 -8.10 -4.11 -4.02
CA ALA A 34 -7.55 -5.36 -4.52
C ALA A 34 -8.43 -5.93 -5.64
N GLY A 35 -9.74 -6.06 -5.40
CA GLY A 35 -10.69 -6.57 -6.38
C GLY A 35 -10.81 -5.71 -7.63
N LEU A 36 -10.72 -4.37 -7.50
CA LEU A 36 -10.70 -3.49 -8.66
C LEU A 36 -9.42 -3.71 -9.49
N ALA A 37 -8.25 -3.76 -8.85
CA ALA A 37 -6.99 -4.02 -9.51
C ALA A 37 -6.97 -5.41 -10.18
N GLU A 38 -7.46 -6.45 -9.49
CA GLU A 38 -7.61 -7.79 -10.04
C GLU A 38 -8.50 -7.81 -11.28
N VAL A 39 -9.66 -7.15 -11.25
CA VAL A 39 -10.53 -7.06 -12.44
C VAL A 39 -9.78 -6.45 -13.64
N PHE A 40 -8.97 -5.42 -13.42
CA PHE A 40 -8.13 -4.85 -14.48
C PHE A 40 -7.06 -5.82 -14.99
N PHE A 41 -6.39 -6.56 -14.10
CA PHE A 41 -5.36 -7.52 -14.51
C PHE A 41 -5.95 -8.75 -15.23
N PHE A 42 -7.10 -9.25 -14.79
CA PHE A 42 -7.74 -10.44 -15.34
C PHE A 42 -8.60 -10.17 -16.57
N ILE A 43 -8.83 -8.90 -16.94
CA ILE A 43 -9.72 -8.53 -18.05
C ILE A 43 -9.34 -9.22 -19.38
N ASN A 44 -8.03 -9.33 -19.68
CA ASN A 44 -7.55 -9.94 -20.92
C ASN A 44 -7.76 -11.46 -20.99
N GLY A 45 -7.71 -12.15 -19.85
CA GLY A 45 -7.96 -13.60 -19.79
C GLY A 45 -9.44 -13.96 -19.66
N VAL A 46 -10.21 -13.07 -19.05
CA VAL A 46 -11.63 -13.27 -18.76
C VAL A 46 -12.51 -12.93 -19.97
N ILE A 47 -12.16 -11.90 -20.77
CA ILE A 47 -12.97 -11.53 -21.95
C ILE A 47 -13.16 -12.69 -22.93
N PRO A 48 -12.13 -13.42 -23.41
CA PRO A 48 -12.32 -14.51 -24.35
C PRO A 48 -13.20 -15.63 -23.79
N ALA A 49 -12.94 -16.06 -22.54
CA ALA A 49 -13.71 -17.10 -21.89
C ALA A 49 -15.18 -16.69 -21.63
N LEU A 50 -15.43 -15.42 -21.37
CA LEU A 50 -16.78 -14.87 -21.25
C LEU A 50 -17.50 -14.83 -22.59
N VAL A 51 -16.81 -14.40 -23.65
CA VAL A 51 -17.35 -14.38 -25.03
C VAL A 51 -17.69 -15.80 -25.47
N ASP A 52 -16.84 -16.78 -25.19
CA ASP A 52 -17.09 -18.20 -25.51
C ASP A 52 -18.32 -18.74 -24.78
N ARG A 53 -18.49 -18.41 -23.49
CA ARG A 53 -19.68 -18.80 -22.72
C ARG A 53 -20.97 -18.12 -23.20
N LEU A 54 -20.87 -16.86 -23.63
CA LEU A 54 -21.99 -16.13 -24.21
C LEU A 54 -22.39 -16.71 -25.56
N ALA A 55 -21.41 -17.04 -26.41
CA ALA A 55 -21.60 -17.72 -27.68
C ALA A 55 -22.20 -19.13 -27.51
N ALA A 56 -21.84 -19.83 -26.43
CA ALA A 56 -22.39 -21.14 -26.06
C ALA A 56 -23.83 -21.07 -25.50
N GLY A 57 -24.41 -19.88 -25.31
CA GLY A 57 -25.79 -19.72 -24.83
C GLY A 57 -26.01 -20.05 -23.35
N ASP A 58 -24.94 -20.07 -22.55
CA ASP A 58 -25.01 -20.40 -21.13
C ASP A 58 -25.66 -19.25 -20.33
N ARG A 59 -26.86 -19.51 -19.79
CA ARG A 59 -27.62 -18.53 -18.98
C ARG A 59 -26.89 -18.14 -17.70
N SER A 60 -25.99 -18.99 -17.19
CA SER A 60 -25.21 -18.68 -15.99
C SER A 60 -24.20 -17.55 -16.22
N ALA A 61 -23.81 -17.27 -17.46
CA ALA A 61 -22.95 -16.14 -17.81
C ALA A 61 -23.64 -14.78 -17.57
N LEU A 62 -24.97 -14.72 -17.61
CA LEU A 62 -25.76 -13.49 -17.37
C LEU A 62 -25.75 -13.05 -15.89
N LEU A 63 -25.39 -13.94 -14.96
CA LEU A 63 -25.22 -13.59 -13.54
C LEU A 63 -23.99 -12.69 -13.31
N ILE A 64 -23.04 -12.68 -14.25
CA ILE A 64 -21.85 -11.85 -14.15
C ILE A 64 -22.26 -10.40 -14.41
N PRO A 65 -22.01 -9.44 -13.49
CA PRO A 65 -22.59 -8.10 -13.57
C PRO A 65 -22.28 -7.31 -14.85
N SER A 66 -21.23 -7.65 -15.60
CA SER A 66 -20.84 -7.01 -16.87
C SER A 66 -21.54 -7.58 -18.11
N MET A 67 -21.94 -8.85 -18.08
CA MET A 67 -22.52 -9.56 -19.22
C MET A 67 -23.90 -9.05 -19.67
N PRO A 68 -24.83 -8.62 -18.78
CA PRO A 68 -26.08 -8.01 -19.25
C PRO A 68 -25.87 -6.66 -19.95
N PHE A 69 -24.78 -5.92 -19.67
CA PHE A 69 -24.43 -4.71 -20.45
C PHE A 69 -23.81 -5.06 -21.81
N ALA A 70 -22.99 -6.12 -21.89
CA ALA A 70 -22.48 -6.64 -23.16
C ALA A 70 -23.61 -7.18 -24.05
N ALA A 71 -24.61 -7.83 -23.44
CA ALA A 71 -25.85 -8.26 -24.09
C ALA A 71 -26.63 -7.09 -24.70
N LEU A 72 -26.77 -5.98 -23.95
CA LEU A 72 -27.42 -4.75 -24.43
C LEU A 72 -26.65 -4.13 -25.60
N TYR A 73 -25.31 -4.11 -25.54
CA TYR A 73 -24.47 -3.62 -26.63
C TYR A 73 -24.62 -4.47 -27.90
N ALA A 74 -24.57 -5.80 -27.77
CA ALA A 74 -24.78 -6.71 -28.89
C ALA A 74 -26.16 -6.53 -29.54
N TRP A 75 -27.20 -6.28 -28.73
CA TRP A 75 -28.54 -5.97 -29.21
C TRP A 75 -28.60 -4.63 -29.96
N LEU A 76 -27.97 -3.57 -29.44
CA LEU A 76 -27.90 -2.25 -30.09
C LEU A 76 -27.14 -2.27 -31.43
N VAL A 77 -26.11 -3.12 -31.55
CA VAL A 77 -25.33 -3.30 -32.78
C VAL A 77 -26.04 -4.21 -33.79
N GLY A 78 -27.16 -4.85 -33.42
CA GLY A 78 -27.93 -5.73 -34.30
C GLY A 78 -27.35 -7.15 -34.43
N LEU A 79 -26.49 -7.57 -33.51
CA LEU A 79 -25.99 -8.95 -33.44
C LEU A 79 -27.05 -9.84 -32.78
N HIS A 80 -27.66 -10.72 -33.57
CA HIS A 80 -28.78 -11.56 -33.13
C HIS A 80 -28.30 -12.88 -32.54
N TYR A 81 -28.12 -12.94 -31.22
CA TYR A 81 -28.01 -14.22 -30.50
C TYR A 81 -29.34 -14.56 -29.81
N PRO A 82 -29.91 -15.75 -30.01
CA PRO A 82 -31.25 -16.12 -29.54
C PRO A 82 -31.43 -16.17 -28.02
N SER A 83 -30.33 -16.20 -27.24
CA SER A 83 -30.33 -16.24 -25.77
C SER A 83 -30.27 -14.86 -25.07
N LEU A 84 -30.08 -13.76 -25.83
CA LEU A 84 -29.72 -12.43 -25.29
C LEU A 84 -30.90 -11.50 -24.98
N GLY A 85 -32.11 -11.77 -25.51
CA GLY A 85 -33.27 -10.87 -25.35
C GLY A 85 -33.70 -10.63 -23.90
N PHE A 86 -33.61 -11.65 -23.05
CA PHE A 86 -33.94 -11.53 -21.61
C PHE A 86 -32.86 -10.75 -20.82
N GLY A 87 -31.59 -10.85 -21.23
CA GLY A 87 -30.48 -10.13 -20.60
C GLY A 87 -30.47 -8.63 -20.90
N ALA A 88 -30.89 -8.24 -22.11
CA ALA A 88 -30.94 -6.85 -22.56
C ALA A 88 -31.94 -5.99 -21.75
N LEU A 89 -33.06 -6.57 -21.31
CA LEU A 89 -34.05 -5.90 -20.44
C LEU A 89 -33.63 -5.89 -18.97
N ALA A 90 -32.89 -6.91 -18.51
CA ALA A 90 -32.42 -7.01 -17.13
C ALA A 90 -31.33 -5.97 -16.78
N ALA A 91 -30.52 -5.54 -17.75
CA ALA A 91 -29.42 -4.59 -17.56
C ALA A 91 -29.86 -3.19 -17.05
N PRO A 92 -30.80 -2.49 -17.71
CA PRO A 92 -31.25 -1.18 -17.24
C PRO A 92 -32.01 -1.27 -15.91
N LEU A 93 -32.82 -2.31 -15.71
CA LEU A 93 -33.54 -2.55 -14.46
C LEU A 93 -32.58 -2.79 -13.28
N ALA A 94 -31.52 -3.57 -13.48
CA ALA A 94 -30.49 -3.79 -12.47
C ALA A 94 -29.72 -2.51 -12.13
N LEU A 95 -29.46 -1.64 -13.12
CA LEU A 95 -28.80 -0.35 -12.92
C LEU A 95 -29.68 0.62 -12.11
N VAL A 96 -30.96 0.76 -12.48
CA VAL A 96 -31.92 1.61 -11.77
C VAL A 96 -32.14 1.11 -10.35
N ALA A 97 -32.30 -0.21 -10.15
CA ALA A 97 -32.44 -0.80 -8.81
C ALA A 97 -31.19 -0.57 -7.95
N SER A 98 -29.99 -0.71 -8.53
CA SER A 98 -28.74 -0.43 -7.81
C SER A 98 -28.61 1.04 -7.39
N ILE A 99 -28.95 1.99 -8.26
CA ILE A 99 -28.93 3.43 -7.95
C ILE A 99 -29.97 3.76 -6.87
N ALA A 100 -31.19 3.23 -7.01
CA ALA A 100 -32.29 3.44 -6.07
C ALA A 100 -32.00 2.86 -4.67
N ILE A 101 -31.17 1.81 -4.56
CA ILE A 101 -30.74 1.22 -3.28
C ILE A 101 -29.56 2.01 -2.68
N VAL A 102 -28.59 2.46 -3.49
CA VAL A 102 -27.40 3.18 -2.98
C VAL A 102 -27.72 4.54 -2.40
N ILE A 103 -28.58 5.32 -3.07
CA ILE A 103 -28.91 6.69 -2.63
C ILE A 103 -29.45 6.73 -1.19
N PRO A 104 -30.50 5.97 -0.80
CA PRO A 104 -31.02 6.00 0.56
C PRO A 104 -30.03 5.40 1.57
N ILE A 105 -29.30 4.34 1.20
CA ILE A 105 -28.30 3.69 2.05
C ILE A 105 -27.08 4.59 2.31
N TYR A 106 -26.76 5.53 1.42
CA TYR A 106 -25.66 6.48 1.62
C TYR A 106 -26.11 7.76 2.35
N LEU A 107 -27.37 8.15 2.21
CA LEU A 107 -27.93 9.33 2.88
C LEU A 107 -28.33 9.05 4.34
N TRP A 108 -28.76 7.83 4.66
CA TRP A 108 -29.15 7.42 6.01
C TRP A 108 -28.01 7.51 7.05
N PRO A 109 -26.78 7.06 6.76
CA PRO A 109 -25.69 7.06 7.72
C PRO A 109 -25.07 8.44 7.93
N ALA A 110 -25.22 9.40 7.02
CA ALA A 110 -24.63 10.73 7.18
C ALA A 110 -25.10 11.43 8.47
N ARG A 111 -26.38 11.26 8.83
CA ARG A 111 -26.96 11.80 10.07
C ARG A 111 -26.48 11.05 11.33
N LEU A 112 -26.24 9.75 11.21
CA LEU A 112 -25.72 8.88 12.29
C LEU A 112 -24.22 9.08 12.53
N PHE A 113 -23.42 9.20 11.46
CA PHE A 113 -21.99 9.46 11.52
C PHE A 113 -21.69 10.87 12.01
N ALA A 114 -22.52 11.88 11.67
CA ALA A 114 -22.39 13.22 12.24
C ALA A 114 -22.55 13.21 13.77
N ARG A 115 -23.51 12.45 14.31
CA ARG A 115 -23.69 12.27 15.76
C ARG A 115 -22.55 11.48 16.41
N ARG A 116 -22.13 10.36 15.80
CA ARG A 116 -21.01 9.55 16.31
C ARG A 116 -19.65 10.25 16.25
N ALA A 117 -19.44 11.12 15.26
CA ALA A 117 -18.22 11.95 15.17
C ALA A 117 -18.16 13.01 16.29
N LEU A 118 -19.32 13.47 16.77
CA LEU A 118 -19.42 14.38 17.92
C LEU A 118 -19.31 13.63 19.28
N GLU A 119 -19.77 12.37 19.34
CA GLU A 119 -19.74 11.53 20.56
C GLU A 119 -18.42 10.76 20.76
N ALA A 120 -17.54 10.70 19.75
CA ALA A 120 -16.26 10.00 19.85
C ALA A 120 -15.28 10.75 20.77
N GLN A 121 -15.43 10.56 22.08
CA GLN A 121 -14.46 11.01 23.07
C GLN A 121 -13.08 10.37 22.82
N PRO A 122 -11.99 11.15 22.95
CA PRO A 122 -10.64 10.73 22.55
C PRO A 122 -9.92 9.80 23.54
N HIS A 123 -10.64 9.10 24.43
CA HIS A 123 -10.04 8.39 25.57
C HIS A 123 -9.35 7.05 25.24
N GLN A 124 -9.46 6.52 24.02
CA GLN A 124 -9.08 5.12 23.73
C GLN A 124 -7.61 4.88 23.33
N HIS A 125 -6.82 5.92 23.05
CA HIS A 125 -5.46 5.73 22.53
C HIS A 125 -4.36 5.85 23.58
N ALA A 126 -4.69 6.20 24.84
CA ALA A 126 -3.71 6.37 25.91
C ALA A 126 -2.90 5.07 26.18
N GLY A 127 -3.56 3.91 26.15
CA GLY A 127 -2.91 2.61 26.35
C GLY A 127 -1.91 2.24 25.25
N VAL A 128 -2.26 2.45 23.99
CA VAL A 128 -1.38 2.17 22.84
C VAL A 128 -0.17 3.10 22.87
N ILE A 129 -0.37 4.38 23.16
CA ILE A 129 0.70 5.38 23.27
C ILE A 129 1.69 4.99 24.39
N SER A 130 1.18 4.57 25.55
CA SER A 130 2.03 4.14 26.67
C SER A 130 2.85 2.87 26.34
N THR A 131 2.26 1.94 25.58
CA THR A 131 2.93 0.69 25.18
C THR A 131 4.01 0.98 24.14
N VAL A 132 3.70 1.80 23.13
CA VAL A 132 4.67 2.25 22.11
C VAL A 132 5.81 3.01 22.76
N ALA A 133 5.54 3.91 23.71
CA ALA A 133 6.58 4.65 24.43
C ALA A 133 7.48 3.74 25.27
N ARG A 134 6.94 2.67 25.86
CA ARG A 134 7.70 1.69 26.65
C ARG A 134 8.58 0.80 25.76
N VAL A 135 8.04 0.30 24.65
CA VAL A 135 8.82 -0.46 23.65
C VAL A 135 9.90 0.44 23.03
N ALA A 136 9.55 1.69 22.72
CA ALA A 136 10.50 2.67 22.21
C ALA A 136 11.61 3.02 23.21
N ALA A 137 11.38 2.86 24.52
CA ALA A 137 12.41 3.09 25.54
C ALA A 137 13.46 1.98 25.59
N VAL A 138 13.10 0.75 25.20
CA VAL A 138 13.96 -0.44 25.31
C VAL A 138 14.58 -0.82 23.97
N ALA A 139 13.83 -0.69 22.87
CA ALA A 139 14.23 -1.21 21.56
C ALA A 139 14.98 -0.21 20.67
N LEU A 140 15.01 1.09 21.01
CA LEU A 140 15.55 2.12 20.13
C LEU A 140 16.95 2.60 20.54
N PRO A 141 17.72 3.17 19.58
CA PRO A 141 19.04 3.71 19.84
C PRO A 141 19.03 4.78 20.94
N SER A 142 20.12 4.87 21.70
CA SER A 142 20.28 5.76 22.85
C SER A 142 20.16 7.27 22.53
N SER A 143 20.24 7.66 21.26
CA SER A 143 20.13 9.07 20.87
C SER A 143 18.71 9.61 21.11
N PRO A 144 18.53 10.64 21.96
CA PRO A 144 17.21 11.13 22.36
C PRO A 144 16.39 11.70 21.18
N ALA A 145 17.06 12.34 20.22
CA ALA A 145 16.42 12.89 19.02
C ALA A 145 15.80 11.80 18.13
N VAL A 146 16.50 10.68 17.94
CA VAL A 146 15.95 9.55 17.15
C VAL A 146 14.73 8.98 17.85
N ARG A 147 14.82 8.75 19.17
CA ARG A 147 13.73 8.17 19.96
C ARG A 147 12.48 9.05 20.01
N SER A 148 12.62 10.38 20.08
CA SER A 148 11.46 11.27 20.07
C SER A 148 10.77 11.30 18.70
N VAL A 149 11.55 11.40 17.62
CA VAL A 149 11.01 11.44 16.24
C VAL A 149 10.36 10.11 15.86
N THR A 150 10.96 8.97 16.22
CA THR A 150 10.33 7.65 15.97
C THR A 150 9.03 7.51 16.74
N THR A 151 9.01 7.85 18.03
CA THR A 151 7.82 7.73 18.87
C THR A 151 6.72 8.63 18.33
N PHE A 152 7.04 9.87 17.96
CA PHE A 152 6.11 10.77 17.27
C PHE A 152 5.57 10.14 15.97
N THR A 153 6.46 9.66 15.11
CA THR A 153 6.07 9.08 13.81
C THR A 153 5.15 7.86 13.95
N VAL A 154 5.50 6.93 14.85
CA VAL A 154 4.73 5.70 15.10
C VAL A 154 3.38 6.02 15.75
N THR A 155 3.35 6.89 16.76
CA THR A 155 2.11 7.26 17.46
C THR A 155 1.16 8.04 16.56
N THR A 156 1.69 8.96 15.75
CA THR A 156 0.93 9.71 14.74
C THR A 156 0.31 8.78 13.70
N MET A 157 1.06 7.79 13.19
CA MET A 157 0.53 6.77 12.27
C MET A 157 -0.61 5.97 12.87
N LEU A 158 -0.44 5.49 14.10
CA LEU A 158 -1.43 4.64 14.76
C LEU A 158 -2.71 5.42 15.11
N ARG A 159 -2.59 6.71 15.42
CA ARG A 159 -3.72 7.57 15.81
C ARG A 159 -4.51 8.07 14.60
N SER A 160 -3.85 8.35 13.47
CA SER A 160 -4.49 9.04 12.36
C SER A 160 -5.14 8.09 11.35
N ARG A 161 -6.48 8.18 11.24
CA ARG A 161 -7.26 7.39 10.28
C ARG A 161 -6.89 7.69 8.84
N ARG A 162 -6.71 8.97 8.49
CA ARG A 162 -6.37 9.39 7.12
C ARG A 162 -5.10 8.69 6.62
N HIS A 163 -4.07 8.64 7.45
CA HIS A 163 -2.80 7.98 7.12
C HIS A 163 -2.95 6.47 6.99
N ARG A 164 -3.71 5.84 7.90
CA ARG A 164 -4.04 4.41 7.79
C ARG A 164 -4.77 4.09 6.49
N LEU A 165 -5.72 4.92 6.05
CA LEU A 165 -6.46 4.70 4.80
C LEU A 165 -5.54 4.75 3.56
N ILE A 166 -4.53 5.63 3.57
CA ILE A 166 -3.51 5.68 2.51
C ILE A 166 -2.71 4.39 2.51
N VAL A 167 -2.17 3.97 3.65
CA VAL A 167 -1.38 2.72 3.75
C VAL A 167 -2.19 1.50 3.33
N THR A 168 -3.46 1.39 3.76
CA THR A 168 -4.34 0.28 3.35
C THR A 168 -4.63 0.28 1.85
N ALA A 169 -4.66 1.45 1.20
CA ALA A 169 -4.83 1.50 -0.25
C ALA A 169 -3.64 0.88 -0.98
N TYR A 170 -2.42 1.20 -0.56
CA TYR A 170 -1.21 0.60 -1.10
C TYR A 170 -1.11 -0.89 -0.79
N LEU A 171 -1.51 -1.33 0.41
CA LEU A 171 -1.58 -2.75 0.75
C LEU A 171 -2.60 -3.51 -0.11
N GLY A 172 -3.69 -2.87 -0.54
CA GLY A 172 -4.66 -3.47 -1.45
C GLY A 172 -4.06 -3.74 -2.83
N LEU A 173 -3.22 -2.82 -3.31
CA LEU A 173 -2.46 -3.01 -4.55
C LEU A 173 -1.42 -4.13 -4.40
N ALA A 174 -0.75 -4.20 -3.25
CA ALA A 174 0.16 -5.30 -2.94
C ALA A 174 -0.54 -6.66 -3.02
N LEU A 175 -1.73 -6.74 -2.39
CA LEU A 175 -2.56 -7.94 -2.37
C LEU A 175 -2.97 -8.36 -3.79
N ALA A 176 -3.39 -7.44 -4.63
CA ALA A 176 -3.75 -7.74 -6.03
C ALA A 176 -2.56 -8.28 -6.85
N ILE A 177 -1.35 -7.76 -6.62
CA ILE A 177 -0.15 -8.19 -7.36
C ILE A 177 0.33 -9.55 -6.84
N THR A 178 0.25 -9.80 -5.53
CA THR A 178 0.63 -11.10 -4.98
C THR A 178 -0.35 -12.20 -5.37
N THR A 179 -1.65 -11.94 -5.36
CA THR A 179 -2.67 -12.90 -5.82
C THR A 179 -2.45 -13.23 -7.30
N LEU A 180 -2.22 -12.22 -8.14
CA LEU A 180 -1.89 -12.43 -9.54
C LEU A 180 -0.63 -13.27 -9.73
N SER A 181 0.45 -12.96 -9.00
CA SER A 181 1.72 -13.69 -9.06
C SER A 181 1.57 -15.17 -8.70
N VAL A 182 0.73 -15.49 -7.72
CA VAL A 182 0.41 -16.86 -7.32
C VAL A 182 -0.42 -17.56 -8.40
N ILE A 183 -1.47 -16.92 -8.91
CA ILE A 183 -2.35 -17.50 -9.93
C ILE A 183 -1.59 -17.79 -11.23
N VAL A 184 -0.76 -16.85 -11.69
CA VAL A 184 0.03 -17.01 -12.92
C VAL A 184 1.04 -18.15 -12.79
N ALA A 185 1.68 -18.30 -11.63
CA ALA A 185 2.68 -19.36 -11.43
C ALA A 185 2.07 -20.74 -11.18
N GLY A 186 0.88 -20.81 -10.58
CA GLY A 186 0.17 -22.07 -10.42
C GLY A 186 -0.53 -22.53 -11.69
N GLY A 187 -0.80 -21.62 -12.62
CA GLY A 187 -1.70 -21.86 -13.73
C GLY A 187 -3.15 -22.04 -13.24
N LEU A 188 -4.13 -21.78 -14.12
CA LEU A 188 -5.55 -21.91 -13.78
C LEU A 188 -5.98 -23.35 -13.40
N ARG A 189 -5.13 -24.35 -13.64
CA ARG A 189 -5.40 -25.79 -13.41
C ARG A 189 -4.25 -26.54 -12.72
N GLY A 190 -3.13 -25.88 -12.39
CA GLY A 190 -1.97 -26.55 -11.81
C GLY A 190 -2.00 -26.53 -10.28
N THR A 191 -1.44 -27.57 -9.67
CA THR A 191 -1.25 -27.65 -8.23
C THR A 191 0.07 -26.96 -7.85
N LEU A 192 -0.02 -25.81 -7.17
CA LEU A 192 1.15 -25.22 -6.53
C LEU A 192 1.54 -26.06 -5.31
N ALA A 193 2.75 -26.57 -5.31
CA ALA A 193 3.35 -27.18 -4.13
C ALA A 193 3.73 -26.08 -3.13
N PHE A 194 2.82 -25.76 -2.21
CA PHE A 194 3.03 -24.74 -1.17
C PHE A 194 4.12 -25.14 -0.14
N ASN A 195 4.49 -26.41 -0.09
CA ASN A 195 5.54 -26.96 0.77
C ASN A 195 6.97 -26.69 0.24
N GLN A 196 7.11 -26.05 -0.93
CA GLN A 196 8.42 -25.72 -1.49
C GLN A 196 8.57 -24.21 -1.74
N PRO A 197 9.80 -23.67 -1.59
CA PRO A 197 10.10 -22.27 -1.88
C PRO A 197 10.04 -22.00 -3.39
N ALA A 198 8.85 -21.74 -3.89
CA ALA A 198 8.62 -21.25 -5.24
C ALA A 198 8.85 -19.73 -5.30
N ILE A 199 9.27 -19.24 -6.48
CA ILE A 199 9.57 -17.81 -6.71
C ILE A 199 8.36 -16.94 -6.36
N SER A 200 7.14 -17.39 -6.70
CA SER A 200 5.92 -16.64 -6.39
C SER A 200 5.68 -16.50 -4.90
N LEU A 201 5.92 -17.56 -4.11
CA LEU A 201 5.81 -17.50 -2.65
C LEU A 201 6.87 -16.58 -2.03
N LEU A 202 8.10 -16.59 -2.55
CA LEU A 202 9.16 -15.69 -2.10
C LEU A 202 8.92 -14.22 -2.50
N ALA A 203 8.20 -13.99 -3.61
CA ALA A 203 7.85 -12.64 -4.05
C ALA A 203 6.77 -11.99 -3.15
N LEU A 204 5.92 -12.77 -2.46
CA LEU A 204 4.85 -12.25 -1.58
C LEU A 204 5.35 -11.23 -0.53
N PRO A 205 6.30 -11.60 0.35
CA PRO A 205 6.83 -10.66 1.34
C PRO A 205 7.49 -9.44 0.70
N LEU A 206 8.22 -9.62 -0.40
CA LEU A 206 8.91 -8.51 -1.05
C LEU A 206 7.95 -7.51 -1.69
N VAL A 207 6.91 -7.97 -2.40
CA VAL A 207 5.86 -7.10 -2.97
C VAL A 207 5.15 -6.35 -1.85
N THR A 208 4.77 -7.06 -0.77
CA THR A 208 4.06 -6.44 0.35
C THR A 208 4.91 -5.42 1.09
N MET A 209 6.21 -5.67 1.31
CA MET A 209 7.15 -4.67 1.84
C MET A 209 7.28 -3.46 0.92
N PHE A 210 7.38 -3.66 -0.39
CA PHE A 210 7.51 -2.56 -1.35
C PHE A 210 6.32 -1.61 -1.29
N PHE A 211 5.11 -2.14 -1.37
CA PHE A 211 3.91 -1.31 -1.30
C PHE A 211 3.66 -0.73 0.09
N ALA A 212 3.95 -1.48 1.16
CA ALA A 212 3.80 -0.97 2.52
C ALA A 212 4.76 0.20 2.80
N THR A 213 6.03 0.10 2.39
CA THR A 213 7.00 1.20 2.53
C THR A 213 6.63 2.41 1.68
N LEU A 214 6.18 2.22 0.44
CA LEU A 214 5.68 3.32 -0.40
C LEU A 214 4.43 3.97 0.18
N GLY A 215 3.47 3.17 0.66
CA GLY A 215 2.27 3.68 1.30
C GLY A 215 2.58 4.47 2.57
N LEU A 216 3.56 4.02 3.35
CA LEU A 216 4.02 4.70 4.56
C LEU A 216 4.75 6.01 4.22
N ARG A 217 5.61 6.00 3.19
CA ARG A 217 6.26 7.22 2.65
C ARG A 217 5.23 8.23 2.13
N ALA A 218 4.23 7.77 1.40
CA ALA A 218 3.16 8.62 0.89
C ALA A 218 2.34 9.22 2.03
N ALA A 219 2.06 8.44 3.07
CA ALA A 219 1.39 8.92 4.26
C ALA A 219 2.27 9.90 5.07
N PHE A 220 3.58 9.70 5.17
CA PHE A 220 4.50 10.67 5.81
C PHE A 220 4.52 12.04 5.13
N ALA A 221 4.21 12.10 3.84
CA ALA A 221 4.13 13.35 3.08
C ALA A 221 2.84 14.15 3.33
N VAL A 222 1.81 13.52 3.91
CA VAL A 222 0.55 14.19 4.25
C VAL A 222 0.68 14.75 5.67
N PRO A 223 0.39 16.05 5.89
CA PRO A 223 0.49 16.61 7.23
C PRO A 223 -0.66 16.09 8.11
N SER A 224 -0.31 15.62 9.32
CA SER A 224 -1.29 15.24 10.35
C SER A 224 -1.62 16.40 11.28
N ASP A 225 -0.61 17.20 11.59
CA ASP A 225 -0.65 18.29 12.56
C ASP A 225 0.43 19.31 12.14
N LEU A 226 0.00 20.44 11.58
CA LEU A 226 0.93 21.49 11.14
C LEU A 226 1.58 22.19 12.33
N ASP A 227 0.91 22.21 13.48
CA ASP A 227 1.43 22.83 14.68
C ASP A 227 2.63 22.04 15.19
N ALA A 228 2.64 20.71 15.11
CA ALA A 228 3.80 19.91 15.51
C ALA A 228 5.14 20.33 14.85
N ASN A 229 5.09 21.02 13.70
CA ASN A 229 6.26 21.56 13.02
C ASN A 229 7.05 22.57 13.89
N TRP A 230 6.38 23.38 14.73
CA TRP A 230 7.06 24.41 15.53
C TRP A 230 8.06 23.80 16.53
N VAL A 231 7.74 22.64 17.12
CA VAL A 231 8.61 21.95 18.08
C VAL A 231 9.91 21.49 17.42
N PHE A 232 9.83 20.99 16.19
CA PHE A 232 10.99 20.55 15.44
C PHE A 232 11.81 21.73 14.90
N ARG A 233 11.17 22.87 14.59
CA ARG A 233 11.87 24.11 14.25
C ARG A 233 12.68 24.67 15.41
N LEU A 234 12.17 24.59 16.65
CA LEU A 234 12.90 25.04 17.84
C LEU A 234 14.04 24.09 18.22
N SER A 235 13.83 22.78 18.10
CA SER A 235 14.83 21.78 18.49
C SER A 235 15.91 21.51 17.43
N GLN A 236 15.67 21.90 16.17
CA GLN A 236 16.58 21.75 15.03
C GLN A 236 17.35 20.42 15.02
N PRO A 237 16.66 19.26 15.02
CA PRO A 237 17.33 17.97 15.00
C PRO A 237 18.15 17.81 13.71
N ARG A 238 19.31 17.17 13.82
CA ARG A 238 20.16 16.88 12.65
C ARG A 238 19.39 16.05 11.64
N LEU A 239 19.50 16.36 10.35
CA LEU A 239 18.84 15.62 9.27
C LEU A 239 19.17 14.11 9.32
N ALA A 240 20.42 13.75 9.63
CA ALA A 240 20.82 12.36 9.81
C ALA A 240 19.98 11.62 10.88
N SER A 241 19.73 12.28 12.02
CA SER A 241 18.94 11.71 13.13
C SER A 241 17.46 11.57 12.80
N VAL A 242 16.90 12.54 12.08
CA VAL A 242 15.52 12.46 11.60
C VAL A 242 15.38 11.32 10.60
N LEU A 243 16.30 11.21 9.64
CA LEU A 243 16.26 10.14 8.67
C LEU A 243 16.45 8.76 9.35
N ASP A 244 17.32 8.64 10.37
CA ASP A 244 17.50 7.38 11.11
C ASP A 244 16.21 6.99 11.82
N ALA A 245 15.54 7.97 12.43
CA ALA A 245 14.23 7.77 13.01
C ALA A 245 13.20 7.33 11.97
N THR A 246 13.18 7.94 10.78
CA THR A 246 12.25 7.53 9.71
C THR A 246 12.52 6.12 9.21
N VAL A 247 13.78 5.70 9.06
CA VAL A 247 14.15 4.32 8.71
C VAL A 247 13.67 3.35 9.78
N ILE A 248 13.89 3.66 11.06
CA ILE A 248 13.42 2.84 12.18
C ILE A 248 11.89 2.75 12.18
N SER A 249 11.18 3.85 11.90
CA SER A 249 9.73 3.83 11.77
C SER A 249 9.24 2.97 10.60
N LEU A 250 9.90 3.03 9.44
CA LEU A 250 9.60 2.13 8.30
C LEU A 250 9.83 0.65 8.68
N LEU A 251 10.93 0.37 9.39
CA LEU A 251 11.25 -0.97 9.85
C LEU A 251 10.18 -1.51 10.82
N LEU A 252 9.80 -0.72 11.82
CA LEU A 252 8.83 -1.11 12.83
C LEU A 252 7.41 -1.27 12.28
N LEU A 253 6.98 -0.44 11.32
CA LEU A 253 5.61 -0.47 10.81
C LEU A 253 5.40 -1.39 9.61
N SER A 254 6.45 -1.66 8.82
CA SER A 254 6.32 -2.36 7.55
C SER A 254 7.25 -3.57 7.47
N ILE A 255 8.55 -3.37 7.51
CA ILE A 255 9.50 -4.43 7.12
C ILE A 255 9.54 -5.56 8.17
N VAL A 256 9.69 -5.23 9.45
CA VAL A 256 9.75 -6.23 10.52
C VAL A 256 8.43 -7.01 10.59
N PRO A 257 7.24 -6.38 10.69
CA PRO A 257 5.97 -7.12 10.71
C PRO A 257 5.75 -8.01 9.49
N VAL A 258 6.12 -7.54 8.28
CA VAL A 258 5.95 -8.35 7.07
C VAL A 258 6.91 -9.54 7.05
N SER A 259 8.18 -9.33 7.41
CA SER A 259 9.17 -10.43 7.46
C SER A 259 8.80 -11.49 8.50
N THR A 260 8.31 -11.09 9.67
CA THR A 260 7.89 -12.03 10.72
C THR A 260 6.63 -12.79 10.33
N LEU A 261 5.63 -12.11 9.74
CA LEU A 261 4.44 -12.78 9.23
C LEU A 261 4.75 -13.77 8.11
N ALA A 262 5.68 -13.42 7.21
CA ALA A 262 6.13 -14.32 6.16
C ALA A 262 6.87 -15.53 6.71
N ALA A 263 7.77 -15.33 7.69
CA ALA A 263 8.48 -16.43 8.35
C ALA A 263 7.52 -17.39 9.07
N LEU A 264 6.54 -16.84 9.81
CA LEU A 264 5.49 -17.63 10.45
C LEU A 264 4.63 -18.37 9.42
N GLY A 265 4.30 -17.72 8.30
CA GLY A 265 3.59 -18.35 7.19
C GLY A 265 4.38 -19.51 6.57
N ALA A 266 5.69 -19.35 6.37
CA ALA A 266 6.56 -20.41 5.87
C ALA A 266 6.61 -21.61 6.83
N LEU A 267 6.76 -21.36 8.13
CA LEU A 267 6.71 -22.42 9.16
C LEU A 267 5.36 -23.13 9.19
N ALA A 268 4.25 -22.41 8.99
CA ALA A 268 2.91 -22.99 8.91
C ALA A 268 2.67 -23.82 7.64
N LEU A 269 3.48 -23.62 6.59
CA LEU A 269 3.45 -24.37 5.34
C LEU A 269 4.44 -25.55 5.32
N ASP A 270 4.90 -25.99 6.51
CA ASP A 270 5.86 -27.08 6.71
C ASP A 270 7.22 -26.87 6.03
N TRP A 271 7.66 -25.62 5.86
CA TRP A 271 9.02 -25.34 5.39
C TRP A 271 10.04 -25.67 6.48
N THR A 272 11.27 -26.00 6.07
CA THR A 272 12.32 -26.21 7.05
C THR A 272 12.58 -24.91 7.82
N PRO A 273 12.84 -24.97 9.14
CA PRO A 273 13.07 -23.76 9.94
C PRO A 273 14.31 -22.98 9.46
N HIS A 274 15.27 -23.68 8.84
CA HIS A 274 16.42 -23.06 8.20
C HIS A 274 16.01 -22.22 6.98
N ASP A 275 15.16 -22.74 6.10
CA ASP A 275 14.67 -22.01 4.93
C ASP A 275 13.82 -20.80 5.34
N ALA A 276 12.97 -20.95 6.35
CA ALA A 276 12.17 -19.85 6.89
C ALA A 276 13.06 -18.74 7.50
N ALA A 277 14.10 -19.11 8.26
CA ALA A 277 15.02 -18.14 8.86
C ALA A 277 15.91 -17.44 7.81
N THR A 278 16.40 -18.18 6.81
CA THR A 278 17.19 -17.60 5.70
C THR A 278 16.33 -16.67 4.86
N MET A 279 15.09 -17.04 4.52
CA MET A 279 14.15 -16.14 3.86
C MET A 279 13.92 -14.86 4.67
N ALA A 280 13.60 -14.98 5.96
CA ALA A 280 13.33 -13.84 6.83
C ALA A 280 14.52 -12.88 6.96
N THR A 281 15.74 -13.42 7.07
CA THR A 281 16.97 -12.60 7.14
C THR A 281 17.26 -11.89 5.82
N LEU A 282 17.07 -12.57 4.68
CA LEU A 282 17.22 -11.95 3.36
C LEU A 282 16.17 -10.88 3.11
N ASP A 283 14.90 -11.12 3.47
CA ASP A 283 13.82 -10.15 3.39
C ASP A 283 14.10 -8.92 4.25
N LEU A 284 14.61 -9.11 5.47
CA LEU A 284 14.97 -8.01 6.37
C LEU A 284 16.10 -7.15 5.78
N LEU A 285 17.14 -7.78 5.22
CA LEU A 285 18.26 -7.08 4.58
C LEU A 285 17.80 -6.31 3.32
N CYS A 286 16.96 -6.94 2.49
CA CYS A 286 16.38 -6.29 1.32
C CYS A 286 15.49 -5.11 1.74
N GLY A 287 14.64 -5.30 2.75
CA GLY A 287 13.80 -4.25 3.32
C GLY A 287 14.61 -3.07 3.87
N LEU A 288 15.77 -3.32 4.48
CA LEU A 288 16.67 -2.28 4.96
C LEU A 288 17.19 -1.40 3.81
N ALA A 289 17.62 -2.02 2.71
CA ALA A 289 18.03 -1.30 1.50
C ALA A 289 16.86 -0.55 0.84
N LEU A 290 15.66 -1.13 0.86
CA LEU A 290 14.44 -0.50 0.37
C LEU A 290 14.07 0.74 1.18
N ALA A 291 14.22 0.70 2.51
CA ALA A 291 13.95 1.86 3.38
C ALA A 291 14.89 3.03 3.06
N GLU A 292 16.18 2.76 2.87
CA GLU A 292 17.16 3.78 2.48
C GLU A 292 16.86 4.36 1.09
N TRP A 293 16.54 3.50 0.12
CA TRP A 293 16.13 3.93 -1.22
C TRP A 293 14.86 4.79 -1.17
N ALA A 294 13.87 4.40 -0.38
CA ALA A 294 12.63 5.13 -0.21
C ALA A 294 12.83 6.50 0.47
N LEU A 295 13.93 6.71 1.20
CA LEU A 295 14.20 7.95 1.91
C LEU A 295 15.30 8.81 1.26
N ARG A 296 15.83 8.40 0.11
CA ARG A 296 16.93 9.11 -0.59
C ARG A 296 16.65 10.59 -0.89
N ASP A 297 15.39 10.93 -1.16
CA ASP A 297 14.93 12.28 -1.52
C ASP A 297 14.22 12.99 -0.34
N CYS A 298 14.21 12.37 0.84
CA CYS A 298 13.54 12.90 2.01
C CYS A 298 14.43 13.93 2.72
N ARG A 299 13.90 15.15 2.91
CA ARG A 299 14.60 16.25 3.61
C ARG A 299 13.77 16.89 4.73
N ALA A 300 12.58 16.34 4.98
CA ALA A 300 11.60 16.87 5.90
C ALA A 300 11.28 15.86 7.00
N VAL A 301 10.80 16.36 8.14
CA VAL A 301 10.26 15.51 9.20
C VAL A 301 8.90 14.93 8.72
N PRO A 302 8.61 13.64 8.97
CA PRO A 302 7.31 13.06 8.64
C PRO A 302 6.15 13.85 9.26
N PHE A 303 5.07 14.05 8.50
CA PHE A 303 3.81 14.67 8.92
C PHE A 303 3.81 16.17 9.24
N THR A 304 4.95 16.86 9.17
CA THR A 304 5.03 18.28 9.59
C THR A 304 4.97 19.26 8.42
N CYS A 305 5.23 18.81 7.20
CA CYS A 305 5.34 19.68 6.02
C CYS A 305 4.21 19.39 5.02
N THR A 306 3.54 20.44 4.54
CA THR A 306 2.72 20.38 3.33
C THR A 306 3.63 20.18 2.13
N ARG A 307 3.53 19.06 1.41
CA ARG A 307 4.27 18.92 0.15
C ARG A 307 3.46 19.53 -0.99
N SER A 308 3.72 20.80 -1.31
CA SER A 308 3.17 21.46 -2.49
C SER A 308 3.86 20.94 -3.75
N GLY A 309 3.22 20.03 -4.49
CA GLY A 309 3.68 19.69 -5.86
C GLY A 309 3.54 18.24 -6.32
N ASP A 310 3.16 17.28 -5.48
CA ASP A 310 3.21 15.86 -5.89
C ASP A 310 1.99 15.40 -6.72
N ALA A 311 0.90 16.16 -6.80
CA ALA A 311 -0.30 15.77 -7.55
C ALA A 311 -0.03 15.67 -9.07
N GLU A 312 0.78 16.57 -9.65
CA GLU A 312 1.12 16.55 -11.07
C GLU A 312 2.25 15.54 -11.38
N SER A 313 3.11 15.23 -10.41
CA SER A 313 4.23 14.31 -10.61
C SER A 313 3.85 12.81 -10.62
N LEU A 314 2.69 12.44 -10.08
CA LEU A 314 2.23 11.05 -9.95
C LEU A 314 2.02 10.36 -11.31
N LYS A 315 1.51 11.08 -12.31
CA LYS A 315 1.34 10.55 -13.68
C LYS A 315 2.69 10.35 -14.39
N SER A 316 3.68 11.20 -14.10
CA SER A 316 5.02 11.15 -14.74
C SER A 316 5.95 10.14 -14.05
N ARG A 317 5.84 9.94 -12.73
CA ARG A 317 6.77 9.11 -11.94
C ARG A 317 6.39 7.64 -11.83
N TRP A 318 5.25 7.20 -12.38
CA TRP A 318 4.80 5.81 -12.22
C TRP A 318 5.78 4.79 -12.82
N LEU A 319 6.39 5.09 -13.98
CA LEU A 319 7.50 4.27 -14.54
C LEU A 319 8.70 4.18 -13.58
N GLY A 320 8.98 5.26 -12.85
CA GLY A 320 10.03 5.31 -11.84
C GLY A 320 9.78 4.40 -10.64
N HIS A 321 8.55 3.90 -10.44
CA HIS A 321 8.21 2.94 -9.38
C HIS A 321 8.08 1.50 -9.88
N ILE A 322 7.74 1.29 -11.16
CA ILE A 322 7.61 -0.06 -11.75
C ILE A 322 8.97 -0.77 -11.84
N VAL A 323 10.00 -0.09 -12.34
CA VAL A 323 11.33 -0.71 -12.48
C VAL A 323 11.90 -1.15 -11.12
N PRO A 324 11.90 -0.30 -10.07
CA PRO A 324 12.27 -0.73 -8.73
C PRO A 324 11.40 -1.85 -8.18
N LEU A 325 10.08 -1.85 -8.44
CA LEU A 325 9.22 -2.95 -8.02
C LEU A 325 9.67 -4.28 -8.64
N ILE A 326 9.96 -4.30 -9.94
CA ILE A 326 10.36 -5.52 -10.65
C ILE A 326 11.71 -6.04 -10.11
N LEU A 327 12.69 -5.15 -10.01
CA LEU A 327 14.02 -5.48 -9.49
C LEU A 327 13.96 -5.90 -8.02
N PHE A 328 13.19 -5.19 -7.20
CA PHE A 328 13.11 -5.45 -5.77
C PHE A 328 12.32 -6.71 -5.44
N ALA A 329 11.19 -6.94 -6.09
CA ALA A 329 10.29 -8.03 -5.72
C ALA A 329 10.61 -9.32 -6.47
N PHE A 330 10.67 -9.28 -7.80
CA PHE A 330 10.74 -10.50 -8.60
C PHE A 330 12.18 -10.97 -8.82
N VAL A 331 13.12 -10.06 -9.06
CA VAL A 331 14.54 -10.44 -9.22
C VAL A 331 15.10 -10.95 -7.89
N ASN A 332 14.86 -10.25 -6.77
CA ASN A 332 15.30 -10.75 -5.46
C ASN A 332 14.63 -12.07 -5.09
N ALA A 333 13.34 -12.29 -5.40
CA ALA A 333 12.70 -13.60 -5.18
C ALA A 333 13.36 -14.74 -5.98
N ALA A 334 13.74 -14.46 -7.24
CA ALA A 334 14.46 -15.42 -8.07
C ALA A 334 15.86 -15.72 -7.49
N ILE A 335 16.55 -14.69 -7.00
CA ILE A 335 17.86 -14.85 -6.36
C ILE A 335 17.74 -15.61 -5.03
N GLN A 336 16.76 -15.28 -4.18
CA GLN A 336 16.49 -16.00 -2.92
C GLN A 336 16.29 -17.49 -3.17
N ARG A 337 15.55 -17.86 -4.23
CA ARG A 337 15.39 -19.27 -4.61
C ARG A 337 16.71 -19.94 -4.98
N SER A 338 17.61 -19.22 -5.65
CA SER A 338 18.95 -19.73 -5.99
C SER A 338 19.84 -19.88 -4.75
N VAL A 339 19.71 -18.95 -3.80
CA VAL A 339 20.43 -18.93 -2.52
C VAL A 339 20.04 -20.12 -1.63
N LEU A 340 18.75 -20.44 -1.54
CA LEU A 340 18.26 -21.59 -0.78
C LEU A 340 18.79 -22.94 -1.30
N ARG A 341 19.29 -23.00 -2.54
CA ARG A 341 19.91 -24.22 -3.11
C ARG A 341 21.42 -24.30 -2.89
N SER A 342 22.10 -23.20 -2.57
CA SER A 342 23.56 -23.16 -2.46
C SER A 342 24.05 -22.14 -1.44
N ASN A 343 24.75 -22.64 -0.42
CA ASN A 343 25.28 -21.80 0.67
C ASN A 343 26.35 -20.79 0.19
N ARG A 344 27.05 -21.06 -0.92
CA ARG A 344 28.01 -20.11 -1.51
C ARG A 344 27.30 -18.94 -2.18
N ALA A 345 26.19 -19.20 -2.88
CA ALA A 345 25.36 -18.16 -3.48
C ALA A 345 24.75 -17.25 -2.40
N ALA A 346 24.40 -17.82 -1.24
CA ALA A 346 23.95 -17.07 -0.06
C ALA A 346 24.95 -16.00 0.37
N ALA A 347 26.22 -16.38 0.57
CA ALA A 347 27.26 -15.47 1.03
C ALA A 347 27.51 -14.33 0.04
N TRP A 348 27.53 -14.63 -1.28
CA TRP A 348 27.70 -13.63 -2.33
C TRP A 348 26.54 -12.64 -2.35
N TYR A 349 25.29 -13.13 -2.35
CA TYR A 349 24.12 -12.27 -2.36
C TYR A 349 24.05 -11.38 -1.11
N LEU A 350 24.32 -11.96 0.06
CA LEU A 350 24.34 -11.25 1.34
C LEU A 350 25.42 -10.15 1.32
N GLY A 351 26.60 -10.43 0.76
CA GLY A 351 27.65 -9.44 0.53
C GLY A 351 27.21 -8.31 -0.41
N ILE A 352 26.52 -8.61 -1.52
CA ILE A 352 26.03 -7.60 -2.47
C ILE A 352 24.97 -6.69 -1.81
N VAL A 353 24.01 -7.28 -1.07
CA VAL A 353 22.94 -6.51 -0.42
C VAL A 353 23.51 -5.66 0.73
N LEU A 354 24.42 -6.22 1.53
CA LEU A 354 25.10 -5.47 2.58
C LEU A 354 25.94 -4.33 2.02
N THR A 355 26.72 -4.56 0.97
CA THR A 355 27.51 -3.50 0.33
C THR A 355 26.62 -2.42 -0.25
N ALA A 356 25.53 -2.79 -0.93
CA ALA A 356 24.54 -1.83 -1.42
C ALA A 356 23.95 -0.99 -0.28
N TRP A 357 23.58 -1.62 0.84
CA TRP A 357 23.07 -0.92 2.02
C TRP A 357 24.13 0.00 2.65
N VAL A 358 25.36 -0.47 2.87
CA VAL A 358 26.46 0.33 3.43
C VAL A 358 26.74 1.53 2.53
N VAL A 359 26.82 1.35 1.21
CA VAL A 359 27.03 2.43 0.25
C VAL A 359 25.90 3.45 0.32
N GLN A 360 24.64 3.01 0.37
CA GLN A 360 23.50 3.91 0.51
C GLN A 360 23.52 4.68 1.83
N ARG A 361 23.83 3.98 2.93
CA ARG A 361 23.94 4.58 4.27
C ARG A 361 25.04 5.62 4.33
N LEU A 362 26.22 5.32 3.79
CA LEU A 362 27.33 6.27 3.71
C LEU A 362 26.97 7.47 2.83
N ARG A 363 26.45 7.24 1.63
CA ARG A 363 25.98 8.32 0.73
C ARG A 363 24.99 9.24 1.41
N ARG A 364 24.03 8.67 2.14
CA ARG A 364 23.04 9.41 2.92
C ARG A 364 23.70 10.20 4.04
N GLN A 365 24.62 9.61 4.81
CA GLN A 365 25.33 10.32 5.87
C GLN A 365 26.16 11.49 5.33
N PHE A 366 26.83 11.31 4.19
CA PHE A 366 27.57 12.39 3.52
C PHE A 366 26.62 13.49 3.01
N ALA A 367 25.53 13.13 2.34
CA ALA A 367 24.55 14.10 1.85
C ALA A 367 23.87 14.85 3.01
N ALA A 368 23.55 14.17 4.11
CA ALA A 368 22.90 14.76 5.27
C ALA A 368 23.83 15.64 6.13
N ARG A 369 25.14 15.59 5.92
CA ARG A 369 26.11 16.40 6.69
C ARG A 369 26.09 17.88 6.30
N ASN A 370 25.78 18.16 5.03
CA ASN A 370 25.83 19.52 4.46
C ASN A 370 24.45 20.11 4.14
N VAL A 371 23.37 19.37 4.41
CA VAL A 371 22.00 19.77 4.07
C VAL A 371 21.20 20.01 5.34
N SER A 372 20.60 21.18 5.44
CA SER A 372 19.70 21.56 6.53
C SER A 372 18.31 20.95 6.36
N LEU A 373 17.59 20.81 7.47
CA LEU A 373 16.26 20.24 7.47
C LEU A 373 15.24 21.22 6.89
N GLN A 374 14.37 20.73 6.00
CA GLN A 374 13.32 21.54 5.40
C GLN A 374 12.05 21.48 6.25
N PHE A 375 11.57 22.65 6.68
CA PHE A 375 10.38 22.78 7.52
C PHE A 375 9.16 23.36 6.77
N ASP A 376 9.40 24.08 5.67
CA ASP A 376 8.37 24.67 4.81
C ASP A 376 8.40 24.04 3.43
N ALA A 377 7.22 23.92 2.82
CA ALA A 377 7.10 23.55 1.42
C ALA A 377 7.92 24.55 0.59
N SER A 378 8.86 24.09 -0.23
CA SER A 378 9.43 24.99 -1.24
C SER A 378 8.26 25.56 -2.04
N PRO A 379 8.13 26.90 -2.14
CA PRO A 379 7.10 27.47 -2.99
C PRO A 379 7.25 26.84 -4.38
N PRO A 380 6.14 26.40 -5.02
CA PRO A 380 6.19 25.93 -6.40
C PRO A 380 6.84 27.05 -7.19
N ASP A 381 7.95 26.73 -7.87
CA ASP A 381 8.84 27.65 -8.59
C ASP A 381 8.48 29.08 -8.30
N ALA A 382 9.14 29.66 -7.29
CA ALA A 382 9.09 31.09 -7.04
C ALA A 382 8.93 31.73 -8.39
N MET A 383 7.76 32.33 -8.64
CA MET A 383 7.53 33.22 -9.78
C MET A 383 8.87 33.91 -9.93
N ALA A 384 9.56 33.64 -11.04
CA ALA A 384 10.73 34.43 -11.39
C ALA A 384 10.17 35.83 -11.33
N THR A 385 10.40 36.51 -10.22
CA THR A 385 9.86 37.84 -9.97
C THR A 385 10.60 38.60 -11.02
N LEU A 386 9.90 38.84 -12.13
CA LEU A 386 10.39 39.61 -13.24
C LEU A 386 10.83 40.90 -12.57
N ASP A 387 12.14 41.04 -12.43
CA ASP A 387 12.74 42.13 -11.69
C ASP A 387 12.54 43.36 -12.57
N LEU A 388 11.34 43.93 -12.51
CA LEU A 388 10.93 45.10 -13.27
C LEU A 388 11.78 46.32 -12.87
N SER A 389 12.65 46.18 -11.86
CA SER A 389 13.67 47.17 -11.51
C SER A 389 14.81 47.26 -12.53
N GLU A 390 15.10 46.22 -13.31
CA GLU A 390 16.09 46.27 -14.40
C GLU A 390 15.52 46.82 -15.72
N ALA A 391 14.20 46.98 -15.85
CA ALA A 391 13.57 47.45 -17.08
C ALA A 391 13.32 48.98 -17.13
N ILE A 392 13.70 49.73 -16.08
CA ILE A 392 13.50 51.20 -15.98
C ILE A 392 14.82 51.94 -15.68
N SER A 393 15.99 51.36 -16.01
CA SER A 393 17.27 52.09 -15.96
C SER A 393 17.82 52.38 -17.35
#